data_AF-A0A970V9V2-F1
#
_entry.id   AF-A0A970V9V2-F1
#
_cell.length_a   1.000
_cell.length_b   1.000
_cell.length_c   1.000
_cell.angle_alpha   90.00
_cell.angle_beta   90.00
_cell.angle_gamma   90.00
#
_symmetry.space_group_name_H-M   'P 1'
#
loop_
_entity.id
_entity.type
_entity.pdbx_description
1 polymer ?
#
loop_
_entity_poly.entity_id
_entity_poly.type
_entity_poly.pdbx_seq_one_letter_code
_entity_poly.pdbx_strand_id
1 'polypeptide(L)'
;MTTFALVMLFALPPAALFAWWCVHRYWPRAPRVTLHARDMLRRDAQAMYLRLRAALPQYLIFARASLDAFVEARGADKAATAAKQAELARQTADFLICSSDFRVVAAVELEGVVGAREHGRESAALLRAANIPVLRWNSASLPTVRDIQEAIAELETQRLLRIGMENRLLTEPRGSNLQGAGTNRSSKHCAAAGAGVFGASGGQPAIGRHGRGC
;
A
#
# COMPACT_ATOMS: atom_id res chain seq x y z
N MET A 1 -1.04 27.40 72.70
CA MET A 1 -0.05 27.23 71.62
C MET A 1 0.77 25.93 71.75
N THR A 2 0.88 25.33 72.94
CA THR A 2 1.64 24.09 73.19
C THR A 2 0.95 22.79 72.75
N THR A 3 -0.38 22.76 72.72
CA THR A 3 -1.17 21.58 72.31
C THR A 3 -1.05 21.26 70.82
N PHE A 4 -1.07 22.28 69.97
CA PHE A 4 -0.86 22.12 68.52
C PHE A 4 0.54 21.60 68.18
N ALA A 5 1.56 22.00 68.94
CA ALA A 5 2.93 21.53 68.76
C ALA A 5 3.07 20.03 69.07
N LEU A 6 2.41 19.54 70.12
CA LEU A 6 2.41 18.11 70.47
C LEU A 6 1.63 17.27 69.46
N VAL A 7 0.48 17.75 68.97
CA VAL A 7 -0.30 17.04 67.94
C VAL A 7 0.50 16.90 66.64
N MET A 8 1.20 17.96 66.21
CA MET A 8 2.05 17.91 65.01
C MET A 8 3.25 16.96 65.19
N LEU A 9 3.86 16.92 66.38
CA LEU A 9 5.00 16.04 66.67
C LEU A 9 4.65 14.55 66.59
N PHE A 10 3.42 14.18 66.97
CA PHE A 10 2.96 12.78 66.92
C PHE A 10 2.30 12.38 65.59
N ALA A 11 1.74 13.32 64.82
CA ALA A 11 1.03 13.02 63.57
C ALA A 11 1.93 12.96 62.31
N LEU A 12 3.00 13.76 62.27
CA LEU A 12 3.92 13.81 61.12
C LEU A 12 4.72 12.52 60.89
N PRO A 13 5.28 11.86 61.93
CA PRO A 13 6.05 10.62 61.74
C PRO A 13 5.25 9.45 61.12
N PRO A 14 4.05 9.10 61.60
CA PRO A 14 3.28 8.01 61.01
C PRO A 14 2.76 8.35 59.61
N ALA A 15 2.43 9.61 59.32
CA ALA A 15 2.04 10.04 57.97
C ALA A 15 3.21 9.93 56.98
N ALA A 16 4.43 10.31 57.40
CA ALA A 16 5.64 10.15 56.59
C ALA A 16 6.00 8.67 56.38
N LEU A 17 5.87 7.83 57.43
CA LEU A 17 6.08 6.37 57.32
C LEU A 17 5.04 5.71 56.43
N PHE A 18 3.78 6.14 56.49
CA PHE A 18 2.71 5.63 55.63
C PHE A 18 2.91 6.06 54.17
N ALA A 19 3.29 7.32 53.93
CA ALA A 19 3.64 7.80 52.60
C ALA A 19 4.87 7.04 52.05
N TRP A 20 5.91 6.85 52.86
CA TRP A 20 7.09 6.07 52.49
C TRP A 20 6.74 4.61 52.21
N TRP A 21 5.88 3.99 53.03
CA TRP A 21 5.40 2.63 52.83
C TRP A 21 4.58 2.50 51.56
N CYS A 22 3.66 3.44 51.28
CA CYS A 22 2.90 3.50 50.04
C CYS A 22 3.83 3.65 48.83
N VAL A 23 4.80 4.58 48.87
CA VAL A 23 5.77 4.78 47.79
C VAL A 23 6.64 3.54 47.58
N HIS A 24 7.11 2.91 48.64
CA HIS A 24 8.00 1.73 48.55
C HIS A 24 7.24 0.45 48.17
N ARG A 25 5.97 0.32 48.55
CA ARG A 25 5.09 -0.80 48.19
C ARG A 25 4.57 -0.67 46.75
N TYR A 26 4.31 0.55 46.30
CA TYR A 26 3.81 0.85 44.94
C TYR A 26 4.91 1.12 43.92
N TRP A 27 6.19 1.13 44.30
CA TRP A 27 7.25 1.13 43.31
C TRP A 27 7.23 -0.19 42.52
N PRO A 28 6.86 -0.16 41.23
CA PRO A 28 6.87 -1.35 40.42
C PRO A 28 8.32 -1.79 40.29
N ARG A 29 8.69 -2.89 40.95
CA ARG A 29 9.96 -3.55 40.67
C ARG A 29 9.92 -3.92 39.19
N ALA A 30 10.80 -3.31 38.40
CA ALA A 30 10.93 -3.64 36.99
C ALA A 30 11.03 -5.18 36.88
N PRO A 31 10.17 -5.83 36.08
CA PRO A 31 10.26 -7.27 35.91
C PRO A 31 11.69 -7.61 35.48
N ARG A 32 12.30 -8.60 36.15
CA ARG A 32 13.62 -9.11 35.77
C ARG A 32 13.46 -9.87 34.46
N VAL A 33 13.48 -9.16 33.35
CA VAL A 33 13.39 -9.73 32.00
C VAL A 33 14.81 -10.07 31.55
N THR A 34 15.04 -11.33 31.19
CA THR A 34 16.27 -11.76 30.53
C THR A 34 16.15 -11.52 29.03
N LEU A 35 17.14 -10.82 28.47
CA LEU A 35 17.20 -10.54 27.04
C LEU A 35 18.04 -11.62 26.37
N HIS A 36 17.51 -12.21 25.31
CA HIS A 36 18.21 -13.20 24.51
C HIS A 36 18.26 -12.74 23.05
N ALA A 37 19.41 -12.88 22.42
CA ALA A 37 19.55 -12.65 20.99
C ALA A 37 18.71 -13.68 20.21
N ARG A 38 18.12 -13.25 19.10
CA ARG A 38 17.38 -14.10 18.17
C ARG A 38 17.87 -13.83 16.76
N ASP A 39 17.81 -14.84 15.90
CA ASP A 39 18.01 -14.66 14.47
C ASP A 39 17.06 -13.58 13.92
N MET A 40 17.64 -12.67 13.14
CA MET A 40 16.92 -11.54 12.56
C MET A 40 15.88 -12.01 11.53
N LEU A 41 16.23 -13.02 10.73
CA LEU A 41 15.41 -13.61 9.68
C LEU A 41 15.25 -15.12 9.88
N ARG A 42 14.06 -15.64 9.57
CA ARG A 42 13.79 -17.08 9.46
C ARG A 42 14.53 -17.67 8.26
N ARG A 43 14.78 -18.98 8.27
CA ARG A 43 15.57 -19.67 7.20
C ARG A 43 14.99 -19.48 5.80
N ASP A 44 13.67 -19.51 5.66
CA ASP A 44 12.98 -19.29 4.40
C ASP A 44 13.15 -17.85 3.89
N ALA A 45 13.03 -16.87 4.78
CA ALA A 45 13.30 -15.47 4.49
C ALA A 45 14.77 -15.21 4.15
N GLN A 46 15.72 -15.88 4.81
CA GLN A 46 17.14 -15.79 4.47
C GLN A 46 17.42 -16.26 3.03
N ALA A 47 16.87 -17.41 2.63
CA ALA A 47 17.01 -17.91 1.26
C ALA A 47 16.42 -16.93 0.23
N MET A 48 15.28 -16.32 0.56
CA MET A 48 14.68 -15.31 -0.30
C MET A 48 15.52 -14.04 -0.40
N TYR A 49 16.04 -13.54 0.72
CA TYR A 49 16.91 -12.36 0.74
C TYR A 49 18.14 -12.53 -0.15
N LEU A 50 18.78 -13.70 -0.11
CA LEU A 50 19.92 -14.01 -0.98
C LEU A 50 19.54 -13.99 -2.47
N ARG A 51 18.35 -14.50 -2.82
CA ARG A 51 17.85 -14.44 -4.21
C ARG A 51 17.55 -13.03 -4.65
N LEU A 52 16.93 -12.22 -3.80
CA LEU A 52 16.67 -10.81 -4.07
C LEU A 52 17.98 -10.06 -4.33
N ARG A 53 18.99 -10.27 -3.47
CA ARG A 53 20.32 -9.64 -3.64
C ARG A 53 21.00 -10.06 -4.93
N ALA A 54 20.89 -11.33 -5.32
CA ALA A 54 21.45 -11.82 -6.57
C ALA A 54 20.71 -11.27 -7.81
N ALA A 55 19.38 -11.13 -7.71
CA ALA A 55 18.55 -10.64 -8.80
C ALA A 55 18.63 -9.14 -9.02
N LEU A 56 18.80 -8.37 -7.94
CA LEU A 56 18.65 -6.91 -7.93
C LEU A 56 19.90 -6.24 -7.32
N PRO A 57 21.10 -6.41 -7.89
CA PRO A 57 22.34 -5.90 -7.30
C PRO A 57 22.39 -4.36 -7.22
N GLN A 58 21.62 -3.66 -8.06
CA GLN A 58 21.52 -2.19 -8.09
C GLN A 58 20.42 -1.61 -7.18
N TYR A 59 19.61 -2.46 -6.54
CA TYR A 59 18.54 -2.03 -5.64
C TYR A 59 18.95 -2.18 -4.17
N LEU A 60 18.37 -1.35 -3.32
CA LEU A 60 18.48 -1.45 -1.88
C LEU A 60 17.37 -2.35 -1.34
N ILE A 61 17.72 -3.33 -0.51
CA ILE A 61 16.77 -4.30 0.04
C ILE A 61 16.80 -4.20 1.57
N PHE A 62 15.69 -3.82 2.18
CA PHE A 62 15.53 -3.76 3.63
C PHE A 62 14.71 -4.95 4.11
N ALA A 63 15.30 -5.75 5.00
CA ALA A 63 14.61 -6.87 5.63
C ALA A 63 13.83 -6.39 6.85
N ARG A 64 12.57 -6.84 6.98
CA ARG A 64 11.68 -6.54 8.12
C ARG A 64 11.51 -5.04 8.37
N ALA A 65 11.21 -4.28 7.33
CA ALA A 65 10.97 -2.84 7.44
C ALA A 65 9.60 -2.57 8.06
N SER A 66 9.53 -1.71 9.09
CA SER A 66 8.28 -1.26 9.67
C SER A 66 7.55 -0.32 8.70
N LEU A 67 6.23 -0.45 8.61
CA LEU A 67 5.45 0.35 7.65
C LEU A 67 5.50 1.84 7.97
N ASP A 68 5.59 2.22 9.24
CA ASP A 68 5.72 3.62 9.68
C ASP A 68 7.03 4.30 9.28
N ALA A 69 8.04 3.54 8.86
CA ALA A 69 9.31 4.10 8.37
C ALA A 69 9.20 4.66 6.94
N PHE A 70 8.20 4.25 6.16
CA PHE A 70 8.05 4.65 4.75
C PHE A 70 6.60 4.97 4.35
N VAL A 71 5.62 4.80 5.25
CA VAL A 71 4.22 5.18 5.08
C VAL A 71 3.82 6.10 6.24
N GLU A 72 3.16 7.20 5.90
CA GLU A 72 2.66 8.17 6.88
C GLU A 72 1.15 8.34 6.71
N ALA A 73 0.42 8.29 7.82
CA ALA A 73 -0.99 8.66 7.86
C ALA A 73 -1.14 10.19 7.89
N ARG A 74 -2.00 10.75 7.03
CA ARG A 74 -2.33 12.18 7.02
C ARG A 74 -3.83 12.39 6.94
N GLY A 75 -4.35 13.32 7.74
CA GLY A 75 -5.77 13.64 7.80
C GLY A 75 -6.07 14.87 8.66
N ALA A 76 -7.29 15.40 8.55
CA ALA A 76 -7.72 16.58 9.33
C ALA A 76 -7.95 16.24 10.81
N ASP A 77 -8.43 15.03 11.10
CA ASP A 77 -8.62 14.53 12.47
C ASP A 77 -7.31 13.97 13.01
N LYS A 78 -6.76 14.63 14.03
CA LYS A 78 -5.51 14.24 14.70
C LYS A 78 -5.64 12.90 15.42
N ALA A 79 -6.78 12.59 16.04
CA ALA A 79 -6.97 11.36 16.80
C ALA A 79 -7.03 10.15 15.85
N ALA A 80 -7.80 10.26 14.76
CA ALA A 80 -7.84 9.24 13.71
C ALA A 80 -6.47 9.05 13.04
N THR A 81 -5.75 10.14 12.77
CA THR A 81 -4.40 10.08 12.18
C THR A 81 -3.41 9.37 13.10
N ALA A 82 -3.40 9.70 14.40
CA ALA A 82 -2.53 9.04 15.39
C ALA A 82 -2.86 7.54 15.54
N ALA A 83 -4.15 7.18 15.55
CA ALA A 83 -4.58 5.78 15.60
C ALA A 83 -4.09 5.00 14.37
N LYS A 84 -4.17 5.59 13.17
CA LYS A 84 -3.69 4.98 11.93
C LYS A 84 -2.16 4.87 11.90
N GLN A 85 -1.44 5.88 12.38
CA GLN A 85 0.01 5.82 12.50
C GLN A 85 0.46 4.70 13.45
N ALA A 86 -0.24 4.52 14.59
CA ALA A 86 0.02 3.42 15.51
C ALA A 86 -0.30 2.04 14.90
N GLU A 87 -1.29 1.94 14.00
CA GLU A 87 -1.56 0.74 13.22
C GLU A 87 -0.39 0.42 12.27
N LEU A 88 0.13 1.40 11.54
CA LEU A 88 1.31 1.24 10.68
C LEU A 88 2.54 0.77 11.46
N ALA A 89 2.81 1.35 12.63
CA ALA A 89 3.96 1.01 13.47
C ALA A 89 3.95 -0.44 14.01
N ARG A 90 2.77 -1.08 14.07
CA ARG A 90 2.63 -2.48 14.48
C ARG A 90 2.91 -3.47 13.35
N GLN A 91 2.97 -2.99 12.11
CA GLN A 91 3.06 -3.82 10.92
C GLN A 91 4.45 -3.72 10.30
N THR A 92 4.94 -4.84 9.76
CA THR A 92 6.25 -4.92 9.10
C THR A 92 6.11 -5.66 7.78
N ALA A 93 6.73 -5.14 6.72
CA ALA A 93 6.90 -5.88 5.47
C ALA A 93 8.10 -6.83 5.60
N ASP A 94 8.00 -8.04 5.03
CA ASP A 94 9.12 -9.01 5.07
C ASP A 94 10.36 -8.45 4.36
N PHE A 95 10.18 -7.88 3.16
CA PHE A 95 11.21 -7.08 2.50
C PHE A 95 10.65 -5.82 1.85
N LEU A 96 11.46 -4.78 1.82
CA LEU A 96 11.21 -3.55 1.07
C LEU A 96 12.31 -3.40 0.01
N ILE A 97 11.91 -3.27 -1.25
CA ILE A 97 12.80 -3.03 -2.37
C ILE A 97 12.75 -1.53 -2.68
N CYS A 98 13.90 -0.89 -2.62
CA CYS A 98 14.07 0.51 -2.95
C CYS A 98 15.05 0.68 -4.11
N SER A 99 14.83 1.71 -4.91
CA SER A 99 15.82 2.19 -5.87
C SER A 99 17.04 2.77 -5.11
N SER A 100 18.14 3.01 -5.83
CA SER A 100 19.38 3.60 -5.29
C SER A 100 19.18 4.98 -4.63
N ASP A 101 18.10 5.69 -4.95
CA ASP A 101 17.66 6.96 -4.35
C ASP A 101 16.74 6.78 -3.12
N PHE A 102 16.67 5.57 -2.55
CA PHE A 102 15.79 5.19 -1.43
C PHE A 102 14.28 5.31 -1.71
N ARG A 103 13.88 5.50 -2.96
CA ARG A 103 12.47 5.41 -3.34
C ARG A 103 11.98 3.98 -3.22
N VAL A 104 10.82 3.78 -2.57
CA VAL A 104 10.13 2.50 -2.53
C VAL A 104 9.65 2.09 -3.93
N VAL A 105 10.09 0.92 -4.38
CA VAL A 105 9.69 0.29 -5.65
C VAL A 105 8.60 -0.74 -5.40
N ALA A 106 8.83 -1.63 -4.43
CA ALA A 106 7.87 -2.67 -4.06
C ALA A 106 8.10 -3.14 -2.62
N ALA A 107 7.02 -3.57 -1.97
CA ALA A 107 7.08 -4.38 -0.77
C ALA A 107 6.89 -5.86 -1.14
N VAL A 108 7.59 -6.75 -0.42
CA VAL A 108 7.53 -8.19 -0.62
C VAL A 108 7.00 -8.84 0.64
N GLU A 109 6.02 -9.72 0.47
CA GLU A 109 5.42 -10.52 1.53
C GLU A 109 5.66 -12.01 1.23
N LEU A 110 6.26 -12.74 2.18
CA LEU A 110 6.46 -14.19 2.08
C LEU A 110 5.29 -14.93 2.74
N GLU A 111 4.52 -15.65 1.93
CA GLU A 111 3.51 -16.56 2.45
C GLU A 111 4.16 -17.87 2.91
N GLY A 112 4.10 -18.12 4.22
CA GLY A 112 4.61 -19.35 4.84
C GLY A 112 3.72 -20.57 4.60
N VAL A 113 4.31 -21.76 4.79
CA VAL A 113 3.61 -23.05 4.69
C VAL A 113 2.75 -23.26 5.94
N VAL A 114 1.51 -22.71 5.91
CA VAL A 114 0.43 -22.88 6.90
C VAL A 114 0.65 -22.16 8.25
N GLY A 115 -0.36 -21.41 8.72
CA GLY A 115 -0.41 -20.78 10.06
C GLY A 115 -0.02 -19.29 10.14
N ALA A 116 0.69 -18.73 9.15
CA ALA A 116 1.11 -17.32 9.12
C ALA A 116 0.22 -16.40 8.26
N ARG A 117 -1.00 -16.84 7.92
CA ARG A 117 -1.86 -16.19 6.92
C ARG A 117 -2.56 -14.90 7.38
N GLU A 118 -2.61 -14.62 8.68
CA GLU A 118 -3.28 -13.40 9.19
C GLU A 118 -2.36 -12.18 9.14
N HIS A 119 -1.09 -12.31 9.56
CA HIS A 119 -0.18 -11.16 9.66
C HIS A 119 0.05 -10.45 8.31
N GLY A 120 0.24 -11.20 7.22
CA GLY A 120 0.54 -10.61 5.91
C GLY A 120 -0.68 -10.00 5.17
N ARG A 121 -1.91 -10.17 5.67
CA ARG A 121 -3.11 -9.60 5.03
C ARG A 121 -3.33 -8.15 5.42
N GLU A 122 -3.08 -7.83 6.69
CA GLU A 122 -3.23 -6.47 7.22
C GLU A 122 -2.16 -5.54 6.64
N SER A 123 -0.89 -5.96 6.63
CA SER A 123 0.20 -5.21 5.99
C SER A 123 -0.09 -4.95 4.50
N ALA A 124 -0.53 -5.97 3.76
CA ALA A 124 -0.84 -5.82 2.34
C ALA A 124 -2.01 -4.85 2.08
N ALA A 125 -3.03 -4.81 2.93
CA ALA A 125 -4.13 -3.86 2.80
C ALA A 125 -3.65 -2.40 3.01
N LEU A 126 -2.80 -2.18 4.02
CA LEU A 126 -2.22 -0.87 4.31
C LEU A 126 -1.28 -0.40 3.19
N LEU A 127 -0.43 -1.29 2.68
CA LEU A 127 0.47 -1.00 1.57
C LEU A 127 -0.29 -0.64 0.29
N ARG A 128 -1.38 -1.35 -0.02
CA ARG A 128 -2.25 -1.01 -1.15
C ARG A 128 -2.94 0.34 -0.96
N ALA A 129 -3.39 0.66 0.25
CA ALA A 129 -3.96 1.96 0.57
C ALA A 129 -2.93 3.10 0.36
N ALA A 130 -1.65 2.82 0.57
CA ALA A 130 -0.54 3.74 0.29
C ALA A 130 -0.07 3.75 -1.18
N ASN A 131 -0.76 3.05 -2.10
CA ASN A 131 -0.36 2.88 -3.50
C ASN A 131 1.03 2.24 -3.69
N ILE A 132 1.48 1.42 -2.74
CA ILE A 132 2.75 0.70 -2.82
C ILE A 132 2.50 -0.68 -3.46
N PRO A 133 3.22 -1.05 -4.53
CA PRO A 133 3.12 -2.38 -5.11
C PRO A 133 3.52 -3.47 -4.11
N VAL A 134 2.73 -4.54 -4.03
CA VAL A 134 2.99 -5.67 -3.12
C VAL A 134 3.21 -6.94 -3.94
N LEU A 135 4.42 -7.49 -3.88
CA LEU A 135 4.77 -8.78 -4.46
C LEU A 135 4.58 -9.87 -3.39
N ARG A 136 3.71 -10.84 -3.67
CA ARG A 136 3.46 -11.97 -2.76
C ARG A 136 4.11 -13.22 -3.34
N TRP A 137 5.04 -13.80 -2.59
CA TRP A 137 5.71 -15.04 -2.99
C TRP A 137 5.55 -16.11 -1.93
N ASN A 138 5.44 -17.35 -2.36
CA ASN A 138 5.28 -18.49 -1.47
C ASN A 138 6.66 -19.01 -1.06
N SER A 139 6.89 -19.18 0.25
CA SER A 139 8.19 -19.64 0.75
C SER A 139 8.50 -21.10 0.40
N ALA A 140 7.49 -21.92 0.11
CA ALA A 140 7.66 -23.28 -0.41
C ALA A 140 8.07 -23.32 -1.90
N SER A 141 7.77 -22.26 -2.66
CA SER A 141 8.08 -22.16 -4.10
C SER A 141 8.65 -20.78 -4.42
N LEU A 142 9.89 -20.55 -3.98
CA LEU A 142 10.57 -19.27 -4.19
C LEU A 142 10.79 -19.00 -5.68
N PRO A 143 10.55 -17.76 -6.16
CA PRO A 143 10.74 -17.37 -7.56
C PRO A 143 12.21 -17.49 -7.99
N THR A 144 12.44 -17.66 -9.28
CA THR A 144 13.81 -17.63 -9.82
C THR A 144 14.34 -16.21 -9.91
N VAL A 145 15.65 -16.07 -10.11
CA VAL A 145 16.32 -14.77 -10.29
C VAL A 145 15.69 -13.98 -11.45
N ARG A 146 15.38 -14.67 -12.56
CA ARG A 146 14.74 -14.07 -13.73
C ARG A 146 13.34 -13.56 -13.41
N ASP A 147 12.52 -14.39 -12.73
CA ASP A 147 11.14 -14.00 -12.40
C ASP A 147 11.11 -12.76 -11.49
N ILE A 148 12.07 -12.64 -10.56
CA ILE A 148 12.23 -11.44 -9.72
C ILE A 148 12.56 -10.22 -10.58
N GLN A 149 13.51 -10.34 -11.51
CA GLN A 149 13.91 -9.25 -12.39
C GLN A 149 12.76 -8.78 -13.28
N GLU A 150 12.02 -9.72 -13.87
CA GLU A 150 10.85 -9.44 -14.71
C GLU A 150 9.76 -8.72 -13.90
N ALA A 151 9.44 -9.20 -12.70
CA ALA A 151 8.44 -8.57 -11.84
C ALA A 151 8.80 -7.12 -11.49
N ILE A 152 10.07 -6.84 -11.18
CA ILE A 152 10.52 -5.48 -10.85
C ILE A 152 10.56 -4.58 -12.10
N ALA A 153 11.02 -5.11 -13.24
CA ALA A 153 11.03 -4.37 -14.50
C ALA A 153 9.61 -3.98 -14.95
N GLU A 154 8.64 -4.87 -14.77
CA GLU A 154 7.23 -4.59 -15.04
C GLU A 154 6.70 -3.47 -14.14
N LEU A 155 6.98 -3.52 -12.84
CA LEU A 155 6.53 -2.48 -11.89
C LEU A 155 7.10 -1.10 -12.21
N GLU A 156 8.38 -1.01 -12.54
CA GLU A 156 8.98 0.26 -12.95
C GLU A 156 8.39 0.77 -14.28
N THR A 157 8.13 -0.13 -15.24
CA THR A 157 7.49 0.22 -16.51
C THR A 157 6.08 0.79 -16.26
N GLN A 158 5.27 0.12 -15.45
CA GLN A 158 3.92 0.59 -15.08
C GLN A 158 3.96 1.95 -14.39
N ARG A 159 4.96 2.17 -13.52
CA ARG A 159 5.16 3.45 -12.84
C ARG A 159 5.52 4.57 -13.82
N LEU A 160 6.45 4.33 -14.75
CA LEU A 160 6.83 5.32 -15.76
C LEU A 160 5.66 5.68 -16.68
N LEU A 161 4.85 4.69 -17.07
CA LEU A 161 3.64 4.92 -17.85
C LEU A 161 2.63 5.79 -17.09
N ARG A 162 2.43 5.54 -15.80
CA ARG A 162 1.54 6.35 -14.94
C ARG A 162 2.01 7.81 -14.89
N ILE A 163 3.30 8.05 -14.62
CA ILE A 163 3.87 9.40 -14.54
C ILE A 163 3.75 10.12 -15.89
N GLY A 164 4.06 9.43 -17.00
CA GLY A 164 3.92 10.00 -18.34
C GLY A 164 2.48 10.39 -18.68
N MET A 165 1.50 9.59 -18.24
CA MET A 165 0.08 9.87 -18.43
C MET A 165 -0.39 11.06 -17.58
N GLU A 166 0.01 11.14 -16.32
CA GLU A 166 -0.29 12.27 -15.43
C GLU A 166 0.29 13.58 -15.97
N ASN A 167 1.55 13.58 -16.42
CA ASN A 167 2.16 14.77 -17.03
C ASN A 167 1.41 15.23 -18.29
N ARG A 168 0.94 14.30 -19.14
CA ARG A 168 0.14 14.65 -20.32
C ARG A 168 -1.16 15.37 -19.91
N LEU A 169 -1.85 14.87 -18.89
CA LEU A 169 -3.08 15.50 -18.38
C LEU A 169 -2.86 16.90 -17.82
N LEU A 170 -1.69 17.18 -17.25
CA LEU A 170 -1.34 18.51 -16.74
C LEU A 170 -0.91 19.49 -17.84
N THR A 171 -0.48 18.99 -19.01
CA THR A 171 0.07 19.81 -20.10
C THR A 171 -0.96 20.10 -21.22
N GLU A 172 -2.10 19.40 -21.22
CA GLU A 172 -3.24 19.72 -22.09
C GLU A 172 -3.85 21.08 -21.67
N PRO A 173 -3.88 22.09 -22.56
CA PRO A 173 -4.47 23.38 -22.22
C PRO A 173 -5.98 23.21 -22.00
N ARG A 174 -6.45 23.46 -20.77
CA ARG A 174 -7.88 23.63 -20.48
C ARG A 174 -8.38 24.88 -21.21
N GLY A 175 -8.87 24.67 -22.42
CA GLY A 175 -9.71 25.62 -23.16
C GLY A 175 -9.05 26.23 -24.39
N SER A 176 -9.36 25.68 -25.57
CA SER A 176 -9.67 26.52 -26.73
C SER A 176 -11.19 26.71 -26.77
N ASN A 177 -11.58 27.97 -26.61
CA ASN A 177 -12.93 28.48 -26.44
C ASN A 177 -13.90 28.14 -27.59
N LEU A 178 -15.18 28.07 -27.23
CA LEU A 178 -16.33 28.28 -28.12
C LEU A 178 -16.18 29.61 -28.87
N GLN A 179 -16.24 29.63 -30.21
CA GLN A 179 -16.91 30.67 -31.00
C GLN A 179 -16.85 30.39 -32.52
N GLY A 180 -18.03 30.31 -33.15
CA GLY A 180 -18.23 30.96 -34.44
C GLY A 180 -18.35 30.10 -35.71
N ALA A 181 -19.39 29.26 -35.82
CA ALA A 181 -20.07 28.97 -37.10
C ALA A 181 -21.49 28.47 -36.75
N GLY A 182 -22.58 29.25 -36.80
CA GLY A 182 -23.04 30.00 -37.97
C GLY A 182 -23.24 29.00 -39.12
N THR A 183 -24.43 28.57 -39.56
CA THR A 183 -25.79 29.08 -39.43
C THR A 183 -26.76 27.98 -39.89
N ASN A 184 -27.93 27.91 -39.25
CA ASN A 184 -29.25 27.74 -39.90
C ASN A 184 -29.54 26.45 -40.70
N ARG A 185 -30.40 25.57 -40.13
CA ARG A 185 -31.53 25.03 -40.91
C ARG A 185 -32.69 24.62 -39.99
N SER A 186 -33.67 25.51 -39.95
CA SER A 186 -35.03 25.28 -39.48
C SER A 186 -35.64 24.03 -40.13
N SER A 187 -36.23 23.17 -39.31
CA SER A 187 -37.11 22.10 -39.74
C SER A 187 -38.55 22.60 -39.87
N LYS A 188 -39.31 21.90 -40.73
CA LYS A 188 -40.76 21.96 -40.98
C LYS A 188 -41.24 22.93 -42.08
N HIS A 189 -41.63 22.37 -43.22
CA HIS A 189 -42.99 22.33 -43.79
C HIS A 189 -42.91 21.60 -45.16
N CYS A 190 -43.54 20.42 -45.29
CA CYS A 190 -44.84 20.17 -45.95
C CYS A 190 -44.81 20.13 -47.50
N ALA A 191 -45.27 18.98 -48.01
CA ALA A 191 -46.06 18.76 -49.23
C ALA A 191 -45.37 18.58 -50.61
N ALA A 192 -45.64 17.38 -51.15
CA ALA A 192 -46.18 17.08 -52.48
C ALA A 192 -45.24 16.77 -53.68
N ALA A 193 -45.45 15.54 -54.17
CA ALA A 193 -45.64 15.10 -55.56
C ALA A 193 -44.44 14.93 -56.52
N GLY A 194 -44.48 13.78 -57.23
CA GLY A 194 -43.66 13.43 -58.42
C GLY A 194 -42.87 12.14 -58.21
N ALA A 195 -43.41 10.94 -58.42
CA ALA A 195 -43.61 10.24 -59.70
C ALA A 195 -42.30 9.95 -60.48
N GLY A 196 -41.98 8.67 -60.67
CA GLY A 196 -40.86 8.19 -61.50
C GLY A 196 -40.20 6.92 -60.92
N VAL A 197 -40.77 5.72 -61.06
CA VAL A 197 -40.61 4.77 -62.20
C VAL A 197 -39.35 3.88 -62.09
N PHE A 198 -39.64 2.59 -61.82
CA PHE A 198 -39.03 1.34 -62.31
C PHE A 198 -37.62 0.84 -61.92
N GLY A 199 -37.60 -0.47 -61.60
CA GLY A 199 -36.47 -1.41 -61.61
C GLY A 199 -36.32 -2.16 -60.28
N ALA A 200 -37.03 -3.25 -59.96
CA ALA A 200 -36.80 -4.65 -60.43
C ALA A 200 -35.30 -4.95 -60.63
N SER A 201 -34.64 -5.96 -60.06
CA SER A 201 -34.96 -7.33 -59.62
C SER A 201 -33.67 -7.78 -58.89
N GLY A 202 -33.67 -8.36 -57.70
CA GLY A 202 -33.92 -9.78 -57.46
C GLY A 202 -32.66 -10.45 -56.84
N GLY A 203 -32.87 -11.38 -55.91
CA GLY A 203 -31.90 -12.46 -55.64
C GLY A 203 -31.03 -12.38 -54.37
N GLN A 204 -31.60 -12.78 -53.24
CA GLN A 204 -30.92 -13.57 -52.18
C GLN A 204 -30.51 -14.97 -52.70
N PRO A 205 -29.97 -15.91 -51.89
CA PRO A 205 -28.90 -15.89 -50.88
C PRO A 205 -27.95 -17.11 -51.07
N ALA A 206 -27.05 -17.39 -50.10
CA ALA A 206 -26.52 -18.72 -49.68
C ALA A 206 -25.02 -18.62 -49.30
N ILE A 207 -24.60 -18.85 -48.05
CA ILE A 207 -24.39 -20.14 -47.35
C ILE A 207 -23.12 -20.88 -47.79
N GLY A 208 -22.26 -21.17 -46.80
CA GLY A 208 -21.31 -22.29 -46.77
C GLY A 208 -19.87 -21.96 -47.15
N ARG A 209 -18.83 -22.65 -46.67
CA ARG A 209 -18.61 -23.65 -45.62
C ARG A 209 -17.08 -23.94 -45.65
N HIS A 210 -16.49 -24.27 -44.51
CA HIS A 210 -15.34 -25.19 -44.31
C HIS A 210 -13.95 -25.00 -44.97
N GLY A 211 -12.91 -25.26 -44.14
CA GLY A 211 -11.59 -25.81 -44.50
C GLY A 211 -10.53 -25.32 -43.50
N ARG A 212 -10.04 -26.08 -42.50
CA ARG A 212 -9.10 -27.23 -42.48
C ARG A 212 -7.73 -26.99 -43.15
N GLY A 213 -6.67 -27.33 -42.39
CA GLY A 213 -5.27 -27.50 -42.82
C GLY A 213 -4.43 -26.26 -42.48
N CYS A 214 -3.32 -26.31 -41.74
CA CYS A 214 -2.37 -27.38 -41.42
C CYS A 214 -1.92 -27.30 -39.96
#